data_AF-A0AAU6SFJ9-F1
#
_entry.id   AF-A0AAU6SFJ9-F1
#
_cell.length_a   1.000
_cell.length_b   1.000
_cell.length_c   1.000
_cell.angle_alpha   90.00
_cell.angle_beta   90.00
_cell.angle_gamma   90.00
#
_symmetry.space_group_name_H-M   'P 1'
#
loop_
_entity.id
_entity.type
_entity.pdbx_description
1 polymer ?
#
loop_
_entity_poly.entity_id
_entity_poly.type
_entity_poly.pdbx_seq_one_letter_code
_entity_poly.pdbx_strand_id
1 'polypeptide(L)'
;MTAIAIHSVRTGKGMPFEPVGVWVIDGEQAAPFYPHQHEQYRDRGWKAIVERPMESAEHWIGYKASTSPSWQLYEPKTPLFDIGEPDAESVYEEVRGQFEAQMARPASLASPDGTLRVTGLTIESADPAPGNWGSSRFAIAQSWWIASELVRRHPELMVYEMHPGGGQYDVLCVATPDQFTPDPRIVAPRVMLNRAGTIQIHRGGQSEIVANWISVLEAAGPHEIVKDIEARAGWGSPSSSPSTTERAIGYRFFAAALAMLINDRRPWDVRSESLDSSEWGLSRAGLIGEFADVDSELAGTPGLGIHGEPYSHYWALRRGAETVAVVSMEGYLYRPGVEPRALMDAYLKSDKRLLAMTTDLLRKWL
;
A
#
# COMPACT_ATOMS: atom_id res chain seq x y z
N MET A 1 -17.63 21.94 -8.65
CA MET A 1 -17.50 20.93 -9.73
C MET A 1 -18.41 19.81 -9.30
N THR A 2 -19.45 19.47 -10.08
CA THR A 2 -20.45 18.50 -9.62
C THR A 2 -19.81 17.15 -9.32
N ALA A 3 -19.86 16.75 -8.04
CA ALA A 3 -19.36 15.48 -7.54
C ALA A 3 -20.54 14.54 -7.31
N ILE A 4 -20.36 13.25 -7.63
CA ILE A 4 -21.35 12.22 -7.35
C ILE A 4 -20.76 11.27 -6.32
N ALA A 5 -21.55 10.94 -5.30
CA ALA A 5 -21.11 10.08 -4.22
C ALA A 5 -22.06 8.91 -4.00
N ILE A 6 -21.52 7.73 -3.82
CA ILE A 6 -22.26 6.51 -3.50
C ILE A 6 -22.24 6.31 -1.99
N HIS A 7 -23.43 6.18 -1.40
CA HIS A 7 -23.59 5.76 -0.02
C HIS A 7 -23.83 4.25 0.03
N SER A 8 -22.99 3.55 0.79
CA SER A 8 -23.03 2.10 0.94
C SER A 8 -23.11 1.68 2.41
N VAL A 9 -23.81 0.59 2.71
CA VAL A 9 -23.95 0.08 4.08
C VAL A 9 -23.81 -1.43 4.11
N ARG A 10 -23.38 -1.97 5.27
CA ARG A 10 -23.46 -3.41 5.50
C ARG A 10 -24.89 -3.77 5.89
N THR A 11 -25.57 -4.50 5.01
CA THR A 11 -26.94 -5.00 5.22
C THR A 11 -26.97 -6.30 6.04
N GLY A 12 -25.81 -6.94 6.24
CA GLY A 12 -25.65 -8.10 7.12
C GLY A 12 -24.24 -8.22 7.70
N LYS A 13 -24.09 -8.96 8.80
CA LYS A 13 -22.78 -9.23 9.42
C LYS A 13 -21.92 -10.05 8.45
N GLY A 14 -20.72 -9.55 8.12
CA GLY A 14 -19.80 -10.21 7.19
C GLY A 14 -20.10 -9.97 5.70
N MET A 15 -21.21 -9.31 5.36
CA MET A 15 -21.52 -8.95 3.97
C MET A 15 -20.68 -7.75 3.50
N PRO A 16 -20.41 -7.67 2.18
CA PRO A 16 -19.80 -6.47 1.59
C PRO A 16 -20.72 -5.25 1.73
N PHE A 17 -20.16 -4.06 1.52
CA PHE A 17 -20.93 -2.82 1.56
C PHE A 17 -21.82 -2.74 0.32
N GLU A 18 -23.12 -2.77 0.55
CA GLU A 18 -24.15 -2.70 -0.47
C GLU A 18 -24.45 -1.24 -0.80
N PRO A 19 -24.47 -0.83 -2.08
CA PRO A 19 -24.86 0.53 -2.47
C PRO A 19 -26.34 0.73 -2.16
N VAL A 20 -26.64 1.79 -1.40
CA VAL A 20 -27.99 2.09 -0.91
C VAL A 20 -28.51 3.46 -1.30
N GLY A 21 -27.66 4.37 -1.78
CA GLY A 21 -28.09 5.66 -2.30
C GLY A 21 -26.98 6.41 -3.02
N VAL A 22 -27.36 7.46 -3.75
CA VAL A 22 -26.49 8.34 -4.51
C VAL A 22 -26.68 9.78 -4.04
N TRP A 23 -25.61 10.55 -4.01
CA TRP A 23 -25.62 11.97 -3.66
C TRP A 23 -25.01 12.77 -4.79
N VAL A 24 -25.78 13.69 -5.36
CA VAL A 24 -25.28 14.66 -6.33
C VAL A 24 -24.95 15.94 -5.57
N ILE A 25 -23.69 16.36 -5.64
CA ILE A 25 -23.16 17.47 -4.87
C ILE A 25 -22.64 18.52 -5.85
N ASP A 26 -23.21 19.72 -5.80
CA ASP A 26 -22.80 20.84 -6.61
C ASP A 26 -22.57 22.07 -5.73
N GLY A 27 -21.29 22.38 -5.49
CA GLY A 27 -20.86 23.41 -4.55
C GLY A 27 -21.33 23.14 -3.11
N GLU A 28 -22.32 23.91 -2.66
CA GLU A 28 -22.93 23.78 -1.33
C GLU A 28 -24.21 22.93 -1.34
N GLN A 29 -24.77 22.63 -2.52
CA GLN A 29 -26.00 21.84 -2.63
C GLN A 29 -25.67 20.35 -2.66
N ALA A 30 -26.41 19.57 -1.88
CA ALA A 30 -26.28 18.12 -1.82
C ALA A 30 -27.67 17.48 -1.93
N ALA A 31 -27.92 16.79 -3.03
CA ALA A 31 -29.20 16.15 -3.34
C ALA A 31 -29.08 14.62 -3.22
N PRO A 32 -29.76 13.99 -2.26
CA PRO A 32 -29.79 12.53 -2.13
C PRO A 32 -30.85 11.87 -3.01
N PHE A 33 -30.48 10.74 -3.60
CA PHE A 33 -31.36 9.75 -4.20
C PHE A 33 -31.23 8.42 -3.46
N TYR A 34 -32.36 7.87 -3.00
CA TYR A 34 -32.45 6.55 -2.38
C TYR A 34 -33.67 5.85 -2.99
N PRO A 35 -33.54 4.63 -3.53
CA PRO A 35 -34.71 3.87 -3.96
C PRO A 35 -35.57 3.49 -2.75
N HIS A 36 -36.85 3.22 -2.98
CA HIS A 36 -37.82 2.91 -1.93
C HIS A 36 -37.36 1.79 -0.98
N GLN A 37 -36.65 0.77 -1.47
CA GLN A 37 -36.12 -0.34 -0.66
C GLN A 37 -34.99 0.04 0.31
N HIS A 38 -34.37 1.21 0.12
CA HIS A 38 -33.24 1.71 0.90
C HIS A 38 -33.51 3.07 1.57
N GLU A 39 -34.76 3.55 1.53
CA GLU A 39 -35.14 4.85 2.06
C GLU A 39 -34.83 4.99 3.56
N GLN A 40 -34.84 3.89 4.32
CA GLN A 40 -34.44 3.84 5.73
C GLN A 40 -33.00 4.32 5.99
N TYR A 41 -32.13 4.35 4.98
CA TYR A 41 -30.75 4.81 5.10
C TYR A 41 -30.57 6.30 4.74
N ARG A 42 -31.63 6.97 4.27
CA ARG A 42 -31.59 8.37 3.85
C ARG A 42 -31.19 9.30 4.99
N ASP A 43 -31.81 9.15 6.16
CA ASP A 43 -31.50 9.97 7.34
C ASP A 43 -30.04 9.80 7.77
N ARG A 44 -29.52 8.58 7.69
CA ARG A 44 -28.11 8.29 7.99
C ARG A 44 -27.18 8.99 7.00
N GLY A 45 -27.53 8.98 5.72
CA GLY A 45 -26.82 9.73 4.68
C GLY A 45 -26.84 11.23 4.95
N TRP A 46 -28.03 11.76 5.26
CA TRP A 46 -28.24 13.17 5.52
C TRP A 46 -27.41 13.68 6.69
N LYS A 47 -27.42 12.98 7.82
CA LYS A 47 -26.57 13.31 8.98
C LYS A 47 -25.08 13.27 8.61
N ALA A 48 -24.69 12.35 7.75
CA ALA A 48 -23.29 12.20 7.37
C ALA A 48 -22.80 13.34 6.47
N ILE A 49 -23.63 13.87 5.58
CA ILE A 49 -23.23 14.88 4.58
C ILE A 49 -23.58 16.31 4.98
N VAL A 50 -24.74 16.52 5.61
CA VAL A 50 -25.30 17.87 5.83
C VAL A 50 -25.05 18.40 7.24
N GLU A 51 -24.98 17.55 8.28
CA GLU A 51 -24.91 18.02 9.67
C GLU A 51 -23.48 18.38 10.16
N ARG A 52 -22.42 18.10 9.38
CA ARG A 52 -21.02 18.33 9.82
C ARG A 52 -20.04 18.78 8.72
N PRO A 53 -20.34 19.75 7.85
CA PRO A 53 -19.36 20.22 6.88
C PRO A 53 -18.25 21.04 7.58
N MET A 54 -16.98 20.74 7.26
CA MET A 54 -15.83 21.50 7.78
C MET A 54 -15.58 22.78 6.96
N GLU A 55 -15.90 22.80 5.65
CA GLU A 55 -15.69 23.96 4.75
C GLU A 55 -16.70 24.03 3.59
N SER A 56 -16.84 22.97 2.78
CA SER A 56 -17.83 22.85 1.68
C SER A 56 -18.36 21.41 1.56
N ALA A 57 -19.53 21.21 0.95
CA ALA A 57 -20.09 19.87 0.76
C ALA A 57 -19.21 18.99 -0.15
N GLU A 58 -18.60 19.59 -1.18
CA GLU A 58 -17.62 18.94 -2.08
C GLU A 58 -16.36 18.47 -1.33
N HIS A 59 -15.74 19.32 -0.49
CA HIS A 59 -14.58 18.90 0.31
C HIS A 59 -14.97 17.86 1.36
N TRP A 60 -16.13 18.02 1.98
CA TRP A 60 -16.61 17.12 3.00
C TRP A 60 -16.91 15.73 2.45
N ILE A 61 -17.49 15.62 1.25
CA ILE A 61 -17.72 14.32 0.63
C ILE A 61 -16.42 13.64 0.21
N GLY A 62 -15.42 14.38 -0.27
CA GLY A 62 -14.08 13.85 -0.54
C GLY A 62 -13.43 13.29 0.73
N TYR A 63 -13.58 14.01 1.85
CA TYR A 63 -13.15 13.51 3.16
C TYR A 63 -13.93 12.26 3.60
N LYS A 64 -15.25 12.24 3.43
CA LYS A 64 -16.08 11.07 3.78
C LYS A 64 -15.72 9.84 2.95
N ALA A 65 -15.55 9.99 1.63
CA ALA A 65 -15.18 8.92 0.73
C ALA A 65 -13.80 8.33 1.04
N SER A 66 -12.87 9.16 1.55
CA SER A 66 -11.53 8.70 1.96
C SER A 66 -11.44 8.12 3.37
N THR A 67 -12.39 8.43 4.26
CA THR A 67 -12.33 8.04 5.69
C THR A 67 -13.41 7.04 6.11
N SER A 68 -14.39 6.75 5.26
CA SER A 68 -15.49 5.86 5.59
C SER A 68 -15.76 4.88 4.45
N PRO A 69 -15.76 3.56 4.73
CA PRO A 69 -16.11 2.56 3.71
C PRO A 69 -17.58 2.61 3.28
N SER A 70 -18.39 3.46 3.93
CA SER A 70 -19.76 3.74 3.56
C SER A 70 -19.91 4.80 2.46
N TRP A 71 -18.83 5.39 2.00
CA TRP A 71 -18.87 6.49 1.03
C TRP A 71 -17.81 6.29 -0.04
N GLN A 72 -18.17 6.52 -1.31
CA GLN A 72 -17.26 6.45 -2.45
C GLN A 72 -17.61 7.58 -3.43
N LEU A 73 -16.62 8.16 -4.12
CA LEU A 73 -16.90 9.07 -5.24
C LEU A 73 -17.13 8.24 -6.51
N TYR A 74 -18.13 8.63 -7.29
CA TYR A 74 -18.44 8.00 -8.57
C TYR A 74 -17.79 8.81 -9.69
N GLU A 75 -16.95 8.14 -10.48
CA GLU A 75 -16.35 8.68 -11.69
C GLU A 75 -17.04 8.05 -12.92
N PRO A 76 -17.68 8.86 -13.78
CA PRO A 76 -18.33 8.32 -14.97
C PRO A 76 -17.30 7.76 -15.95
N LYS A 77 -17.61 6.61 -16.56
CA LYS A 77 -16.76 5.95 -17.58
C LYS A 77 -16.63 6.74 -18.88
N THR A 78 -17.42 7.79 -19.07
CA THR A 78 -17.42 8.64 -20.27
C THR A 78 -17.27 10.10 -19.83
N PRO A 79 -16.41 10.91 -20.48
CA PRO A 79 -16.22 12.31 -20.11
C PRO A 79 -17.54 13.09 -20.15
N LEU A 80 -17.80 13.86 -19.09
CA LEU A 80 -19.00 14.69 -18.82
C LEU A 80 -19.36 15.75 -19.89
N PHE A 81 -18.72 15.77 -21.04
CA PHE A 81 -18.93 16.77 -22.09
C PHE A 81 -20.07 16.45 -23.07
N ASP A 82 -20.71 15.28 -22.98
CA ASP A 82 -21.70 14.83 -23.98
C ASP A 82 -22.99 14.22 -23.41
N ILE A 83 -23.19 14.30 -22.10
CA ILE A 83 -24.40 13.80 -21.43
C ILE A 83 -24.84 14.90 -20.47
N GLY A 84 -26.11 15.28 -20.49
CA GLY A 84 -26.68 16.27 -19.57
C GLY A 84 -26.44 15.90 -18.10
N GLU A 85 -26.84 16.80 -17.19
CA GLU A 85 -26.68 16.61 -15.74
C GLU A 85 -26.92 15.14 -15.32
N PRO A 86 -25.97 14.51 -14.61
CA PRO A 86 -26.00 13.09 -14.35
C PRO A 86 -27.23 12.73 -13.50
N ASP A 87 -28.10 11.90 -14.07
CA ASP A 87 -29.29 11.39 -13.40
C ASP A 87 -28.88 10.41 -12.29
N ALA A 88 -29.20 10.76 -11.04
CA ALA A 88 -28.82 10.00 -9.85
C ALA A 88 -29.41 8.59 -9.82
N GLU A 89 -30.59 8.40 -10.44
CA GLU A 89 -31.24 7.09 -10.58
C GLU A 89 -30.44 6.19 -11.53
N SER A 90 -30.07 6.69 -12.70
CA SER A 90 -29.22 5.97 -13.66
C SER A 90 -27.86 5.56 -13.07
N VAL A 91 -27.22 6.44 -12.29
CA VAL A 91 -25.97 6.12 -11.57
C VAL A 91 -26.18 5.03 -10.52
N TYR A 92 -27.28 5.12 -9.77
CA TYR A 92 -27.62 4.11 -8.77
C TYR A 92 -27.79 2.73 -9.41
N GLU A 93 -28.54 2.64 -10.50
CA GLU A 93 -28.76 1.37 -11.23
C GLU A 93 -27.45 0.78 -11.77
N GLU A 94 -26.55 1.61 -12.31
CA GLU A 94 -25.24 1.13 -12.76
C GLU A 94 -24.42 0.52 -11.61
N VAL A 95 -24.28 1.26 -10.51
CA VAL A 95 -23.48 0.82 -9.36
C VAL A 95 -24.12 -0.41 -8.71
N ARG A 96 -25.45 -0.47 -8.68
CA ARG A 96 -26.19 -1.62 -8.20
C ARG A 96 -25.94 -2.87 -9.05
N GLY A 97 -26.00 -2.74 -10.37
CA GLY A 97 -25.73 -3.84 -11.30
C GLY A 97 -24.30 -4.39 -11.14
N GLN A 98 -23.31 -3.53 -10.88
CA GLN A 98 -21.94 -3.95 -10.60
C GLN A 98 -21.83 -4.75 -9.29
N PHE A 99 -22.50 -4.29 -8.23
CA PHE A 99 -22.55 -4.99 -6.95
C PHE A 99 -23.20 -6.38 -7.08
N GLU A 100 -24.33 -6.47 -7.79
CA GLU A 100 -25.03 -7.74 -8.00
C GLU A 100 -24.21 -8.73 -8.84
N ALA A 101 -23.52 -8.24 -9.89
CA ALA A 101 -22.60 -9.05 -10.67
C ALA A 101 -21.41 -9.55 -9.84
N GLN A 102 -20.90 -8.75 -8.89
CA GLN A 102 -19.86 -9.16 -7.95
C GLN A 102 -20.35 -10.25 -6.99
N MET A 103 -21.57 -10.09 -6.45
CA MET A 103 -22.18 -11.04 -5.52
C MET A 103 -22.57 -12.37 -6.19
N ALA A 104 -22.86 -12.37 -7.49
CA ALA A 104 -23.21 -13.56 -8.26
C ALA A 104 -22.00 -14.41 -8.68
N ARG A 105 -20.75 -13.96 -8.46
CA ARG A 105 -19.55 -14.75 -8.78
C ARG A 105 -19.39 -15.89 -7.76
N PRO A 106 -19.36 -17.17 -8.18
CA PRO A 106 -19.18 -18.28 -7.26
C PRO A 106 -17.81 -18.24 -6.58
N ALA A 107 -17.81 -18.38 -5.26
CA ALA A 107 -16.63 -18.48 -4.42
C ALA A 107 -15.98 -19.87 -4.54
N SER A 108 -15.50 -20.26 -5.74
CA SER A 108 -14.47 -21.29 -5.94
C SER A 108 -14.28 -21.55 -7.43
N LEU A 109 -13.10 -21.27 -7.96
CA LEU A 109 -12.46 -22.09 -9.00
C LEU A 109 -10.95 -22.05 -8.75
N ALA A 110 -10.49 -22.84 -7.78
CA ALA A 110 -9.16 -23.43 -7.89
C ALA A 110 -9.19 -24.33 -9.13
N SER A 111 -8.49 -23.95 -10.20
CA SER A 111 -8.29 -24.84 -11.34
C SER A 111 -7.25 -25.91 -10.96
N PRO A 112 -7.50 -27.21 -11.21
CA PRO A 112 -6.55 -28.28 -10.89
C PRO A 112 -5.24 -28.22 -11.69
N ASP A 113 -5.17 -27.41 -12.74
CA ASP A 113 -3.98 -27.20 -13.54
C ASP A 113 -3.63 -25.71 -13.47
N GLY A 114 -2.48 -25.38 -12.88
CA GLY A 114 -2.00 -24.03 -12.54
C GLY A 114 -1.76 -23.08 -13.72
N THR A 115 -2.76 -22.89 -14.57
CA THR A 115 -2.81 -21.90 -15.64
C THR A 115 -4.11 -21.12 -15.52
N LEU A 116 -3.99 -19.85 -15.11
CA LEU A 116 -5.05 -18.86 -15.20
C LEU A 116 -5.43 -18.66 -16.67
N ARG A 117 -6.61 -19.15 -17.08
CA ARG A 117 -7.27 -18.70 -18.31
C ARG A 117 -8.25 -17.59 -17.97
N VAL A 118 -7.85 -16.35 -18.27
CA VAL A 118 -8.76 -15.21 -18.36
C VAL A 118 -9.44 -15.27 -19.72
N THR A 119 -10.74 -15.55 -19.76
CA THR A 119 -11.53 -15.41 -20.99
C THR A 119 -12.10 -14.01 -21.09
N GLY A 120 -11.70 -13.28 -22.14
CA GLY A 120 -12.47 -12.15 -22.64
C GLY A 120 -11.82 -10.77 -22.55
N LEU A 121 -10.50 -10.67 -22.74
CA LEU A 121 -9.79 -9.55 -23.37
C LEU A 121 -8.36 -10.06 -23.49
N THR A 122 -7.90 -10.34 -24.71
CA THR A 122 -6.50 -10.62 -24.99
C THR A 122 -5.71 -9.33 -24.75
N ILE A 123 -5.45 -9.04 -23.47
CA ILE A 123 -4.15 -8.53 -23.10
C ILE A 123 -3.27 -9.75 -23.31
N GLU A 124 -2.57 -9.80 -24.45
CA GLU A 124 -1.44 -10.70 -24.57
C GLU A 124 -0.64 -10.53 -23.28
N SER A 125 -0.56 -11.59 -22.49
CA SER A 125 0.40 -11.68 -21.41
C SER A 125 1.75 -11.67 -22.11
N ALA A 126 2.22 -10.48 -22.46
CA ALA A 126 3.62 -10.24 -22.50
C ALA A 126 4.09 -10.71 -21.13
N ASP A 127 4.89 -11.78 -21.10
CA ASP A 127 6.03 -11.83 -20.18
C ASP A 127 6.46 -10.38 -20.02
N PRO A 128 6.46 -9.79 -18.80
CA PRO A 128 6.81 -8.38 -18.66
C PRO A 128 8.13 -8.20 -19.39
N ALA A 129 8.06 -7.60 -20.59
CA ALA A 129 9.12 -7.64 -21.57
C ALA A 129 10.34 -7.19 -20.80
N PRO A 130 11.40 -8.02 -20.69
CA PRO A 130 12.36 -8.03 -19.58
C PRO A 130 12.51 -6.61 -19.12
N GLY A 131 11.78 -6.29 -18.04
CA GLY A 131 11.55 -4.89 -17.65
C GLY A 131 12.90 -4.22 -17.60
N ASN A 132 12.95 -2.91 -17.76
CA ASN A 132 14.20 -2.17 -17.79
C ASN A 132 14.90 -2.14 -16.39
N TRP A 133 15.04 -3.31 -15.74
CA TRP A 133 15.71 -3.68 -14.50
C TRP A 133 17.22 -3.36 -14.51
N GLY A 134 17.74 -2.88 -15.65
CA GLY A 134 19.15 -2.56 -15.85
C GLY A 134 19.72 -1.70 -14.73
N SER A 135 19.26 -0.46 -14.61
CA SER A 135 19.67 0.45 -13.54
C SER A 135 18.77 0.37 -12.30
N SER A 136 17.50 -0.01 -12.44
CA SER A 136 16.54 0.04 -11.32
C SER A 136 16.83 -0.97 -10.22
N ARG A 137 17.54 -2.08 -10.50
CA ARG A 137 18.01 -3.02 -9.45
C ARG A 137 18.86 -2.35 -8.37
N PHE A 138 19.66 -1.34 -8.76
CA PHE A 138 20.45 -0.57 -7.80
C PHE A 138 19.55 0.34 -6.98
N ALA A 139 18.58 1.00 -7.60
CA ALA A 139 17.60 1.82 -6.88
C ALA A 139 16.77 0.99 -5.90
N ILE A 140 16.33 -0.22 -6.28
CA ILE A 140 15.62 -1.15 -5.40
C ILE A 140 16.48 -1.52 -4.19
N ALA A 141 17.70 -2.02 -4.41
CA ALA A 141 18.59 -2.40 -3.32
C ALA A 141 18.96 -1.21 -2.42
N GLN A 142 19.30 -0.06 -2.99
CA GLN A 142 19.67 1.14 -2.24
C GLN A 142 18.47 1.75 -1.50
N SER A 143 17.26 1.72 -2.08
CA SER A 143 16.05 2.21 -1.41
C SER A 143 15.78 1.42 -0.13
N TRP A 144 15.88 0.10 -0.17
CA TRP A 144 15.74 -0.75 1.02
C TRP A 144 16.87 -0.56 2.02
N TRP A 145 18.12 -0.39 1.55
CA TRP A 145 19.24 -0.10 2.43
C TRP A 145 19.02 1.21 3.20
N ILE A 146 18.71 2.31 2.50
CA ILE A 146 18.43 3.63 3.09
C ILE A 146 17.24 3.53 4.05
N ALA A 147 16.12 2.95 3.61
CA ALA A 147 14.92 2.81 4.44
C ALA A 147 15.19 2.00 5.72
N SER A 148 15.94 0.91 5.61
CA SER A 148 16.30 0.08 6.77
C SER A 148 17.20 0.81 7.76
N GLU A 149 18.13 1.65 7.28
CA GLU A 149 18.99 2.45 8.14
C GLU A 149 18.23 3.58 8.83
N LEU A 150 17.30 4.23 8.11
CA LEU A 150 16.42 5.26 8.70
C LEU A 150 15.57 4.66 9.83
N VAL A 151 14.88 3.54 9.60
CA VAL A 151 14.06 2.88 10.63
C VAL A 151 14.90 2.34 11.78
N ARG A 152 16.11 1.84 11.52
CA ARG A 152 17.02 1.40 12.60
C ARG A 152 17.46 2.57 13.49
N ARG A 153 17.66 3.75 12.90
CA ARG A 153 18.12 4.96 13.58
C ARG A 153 16.96 5.69 14.27
N HIS A 154 15.75 5.57 13.73
CA HIS A 154 14.51 6.17 14.22
C HIS A 154 13.42 5.08 14.28
N PRO A 155 13.37 4.27 15.37
CA PRO A 155 12.49 3.10 15.47
C PRO A 155 10.98 3.38 15.41
N GLU A 156 10.59 4.64 15.59
CA GLU A 156 9.23 5.13 15.39
C GLU A 156 8.81 5.19 13.91
N LEU A 157 9.77 5.21 12.98
CA LEU A 157 9.51 5.20 11.55
C LEU A 157 9.11 3.82 11.04
N MET A 158 8.41 3.82 9.91
CA MET A 158 7.95 2.65 9.19
C MET A 158 8.12 2.84 7.68
N VAL A 159 8.15 1.74 6.95
CA VAL A 159 8.23 1.72 5.49
C VAL A 159 6.85 1.38 4.93
N TYR A 160 6.46 2.10 3.88
CA TYR A 160 5.23 1.90 3.13
C TYR A 160 5.54 1.82 1.65
N GLU A 161 4.78 1.01 0.94
CA GLU A 161 4.75 1.05 -0.52
C GLU A 161 3.69 2.05 -0.96
N MET A 162 4.07 2.96 -1.85
CA MET A 162 3.19 3.97 -2.41
C MET A 162 3.43 4.10 -3.91
N HIS A 163 2.37 4.32 -4.67
CA HIS A 163 2.44 4.67 -6.09
C HIS A 163 1.63 5.94 -6.40
N PRO A 164 2.14 7.12 -6.00
CA PRO A 164 1.50 8.39 -6.28
C PRO A 164 1.20 8.59 -7.78
N GLY A 165 0.22 9.44 -8.09
CA GLY A 165 -0.18 9.72 -9.47
C GLY A 165 -0.87 8.54 -10.16
N GLY A 166 -1.52 7.66 -9.40
CA GLY A 166 -2.26 6.51 -9.96
C GLY A 166 -1.34 5.43 -10.52
N GLY A 167 -0.24 5.11 -9.84
CA GLY A 167 0.70 4.08 -10.30
C GLY A 167 1.91 4.60 -11.08
N GLN A 168 2.04 5.91 -11.28
CA GLN A 168 3.12 6.49 -12.09
C GLN A 168 4.51 6.41 -11.44
N TYR A 169 4.57 6.19 -10.13
CA TYR A 169 5.81 6.13 -9.37
C TYR A 169 5.86 4.85 -8.52
N ASP A 170 7.06 4.31 -8.31
CA ASP A 170 7.29 3.18 -7.41
C ASP A 170 8.10 3.68 -6.21
N VAL A 171 7.44 3.88 -5.07
CA VAL A 171 8.01 4.61 -3.93
C VAL A 171 8.01 3.76 -2.68
N LEU A 172 9.18 3.64 -2.03
CA LEU A 172 9.24 3.35 -0.60
C LEU A 172 9.12 4.66 0.18
N CYS A 173 7.99 4.84 0.86
CA CYS A 173 7.79 5.96 1.76
C CYS A 173 8.26 5.58 3.17
N VAL A 174 9.12 6.41 3.78
CA VAL A 174 9.53 6.28 5.18
C VAL A 174 8.93 7.44 5.98
N ALA A 175 8.10 7.11 6.97
CA ALA A 175 7.43 8.08 7.83
C ALA A 175 6.94 7.41 9.12
N THR A 176 6.52 8.21 10.10
CA THR A 176 5.81 7.72 11.28
C THR A 176 4.40 7.25 10.92
N PRO A 177 3.84 6.24 11.59
CA PRO A 177 2.51 5.70 11.26
C PRO A 177 1.38 6.73 11.37
N ASP A 178 1.49 7.71 12.27
CA ASP A 178 0.52 8.81 12.42
C ASP A 178 0.45 9.74 11.19
N GLN A 179 1.47 9.77 10.33
CA GLN A 179 1.44 10.53 9.07
C GLN A 179 0.49 9.96 8.01
N PHE A 180 -0.05 8.78 8.27
CA PHE A 180 -1.09 8.16 7.44
C PHE A 180 -2.45 8.19 8.15
N THR A 181 -2.52 8.80 9.35
CA THR A 181 -3.78 9.15 9.99
C THR A 181 -4.25 10.51 9.46
N PRO A 182 -5.54 10.68 9.13
CA PRO A 182 -6.06 11.87 8.46
C PRO A 182 -6.22 13.09 9.41
N ASP A 183 -5.34 13.29 10.40
CA ASP A 183 -5.31 14.54 11.17
C ASP A 183 -4.43 15.57 10.43
N PRO A 184 -5.01 16.60 9.79
CA PRO A 184 -4.28 17.60 9.01
C PRO A 184 -3.35 18.48 9.85
N ARG A 185 -3.30 18.31 11.17
CA ARG A 185 -2.44 19.09 12.07
C ARG A 185 -1.02 18.56 12.21
N ILE A 186 -0.74 17.31 11.81
CA ILE A 186 0.60 16.73 11.94
C ILE A 186 1.34 16.83 10.61
N VAL A 187 2.12 17.90 10.45
CA VAL A 187 2.99 18.11 9.27
C VAL A 187 4.38 17.50 9.56
N ALA A 188 4.46 16.18 9.72
CA ALA A 188 5.75 15.52 9.86
C ALA A 188 6.35 15.21 8.47
N PRO A 189 7.67 15.06 8.36
CA PRO A 189 8.31 14.74 7.10
C PRO A 189 7.99 13.30 6.64
N ARG A 190 7.76 13.14 5.35
CA ARG A 190 7.71 11.83 4.67
C ARG A 190 8.85 11.75 3.67
N VAL A 191 9.69 10.73 3.79
CA VAL A 191 10.79 10.49 2.85
C VAL A 191 10.30 9.56 1.74
N MET A 192 10.24 10.08 0.52
CA MET A 192 9.78 9.38 -0.67
C MET A 192 10.99 8.87 -1.46
N LEU A 193 11.30 7.58 -1.34
CA LEU A 193 12.37 6.92 -2.10
C LEU A 193 11.80 6.39 -3.43
N ASN A 194 11.61 7.27 -4.41
CA ASN A 194 11.10 6.90 -5.73
C ASN A 194 12.16 6.11 -6.51
N ARG A 195 11.96 4.80 -6.65
CA ARG A 195 12.89 3.84 -7.28
C ARG A 195 13.09 4.08 -8.78
N ALA A 196 12.17 4.80 -9.43
CA ALA A 196 12.27 5.22 -10.82
C ALA A 196 12.61 6.71 -10.99
N GLY A 197 12.88 7.43 -9.89
CA GLY A 197 13.09 8.89 -9.91
C GLY A 197 14.08 9.38 -8.87
N THR A 198 13.64 10.33 -8.05
CA THR A 198 14.47 11.02 -7.05
C THR A 198 14.03 10.68 -5.62
N ILE A 199 14.96 10.78 -4.69
CA ILE A 199 14.66 10.81 -3.26
C ILE A 199 14.14 12.21 -2.90
N GLN A 200 12.96 12.26 -2.30
CA GLN A 200 12.31 13.52 -1.91
C GLN A 200 11.89 13.51 -0.45
N ILE A 201 11.80 14.68 0.17
CA ILE A 201 11.16 14.85 1.47
C ILE A 201 9.93 15.71 1.29
N HIS A 202 8.78 15.20 1.71
CA HIS A 202 7.49 15.87 1.64
C HIS A 202 7.09 16.36 3.03
N ARG A 203 6.63 17.61 3.13
CA ARG A 203 6.07 18.22 4.33
C ARG A 203 4.81 18.99 3.94
N GLY A 204 3.64 18.40 4.22
CA GLY A 204 2.37 18.95 3.73
C GLY A 204 2.37 19.08 2.21
N GLY A 205 2.08 20.28 1.69
CA GLY A 205 2.08 20.58 0.26
C GLY A 205 3.45 20.90 -0.35
N GLN A 206 4.54 20.83 0.43
CA GLN A 206 5.89 21.14 -0.05
C GLN A 206 6.71 19.86 -0.22
N SER A 207 7.54 19.80 -1.26
CA SER A 207 8.49 18.73 -1.49
C SER A 207 9.87 19.29 -1.83
N GLU A 208 10.92 18.70 -1.28
CA GLU A 208 12.31 18.98 -1.65
C GLU A 208 12.98 17.73 -2.22
N ILE A 209 13.82 17.90 -3.24
CA ILE A 209 14.66 16.81 -3.77
C ILE A 209 15.94 16.75 -2.95
N VAL A 210 16.22 15.57 -2.40
CA VAL A 210 17.45 15.29 -1.65
C VAL A 210 18.55 14.81 -2.58
N ALA A 211 18.25 13.79 -3.39
CA ALA A 211 19.22 13.16 -4.29
C ALA A 211 18.52 12.42 -5.44
N ASN A 212 19.29 12.10 -6.48
CA ASN A 212 18.92 11.06 -7.45
C ASN A 212 19.80 9.81 -7.22
N TRP A 213 19.45 8.69 -7.86
CA TRP A 213 20.17 7.43 -7.65
C TRP A 213 21.62 7.43 -8.11
N ILE A 214 22.00 8.27 -9.08
CA ILE A 214 23.41 8.41 -9.51
C ILE A 214 24.20 9.03 -8.35
N SER A 215 23.70 10.14 -7.78
CA SER A 215 24.34 10.80 -6.64
C SER A 215 24.41 9.90 -5.40
N VAL A 216 23.42 9.01 -5.19
CA VAL A 216 23.47 8.00 -4.12
C VAL A 216 24.61 7.01 -4.34
N LEU A 217 24.83 6.56 -5.57
CA LEU A 217 25.89 5.62 -5.92
C LEU A 217 27.28 6.26 -5.96
N GLU A 218 27.36 7.57 -6.20
CA GLU A 218 28.59 8.36 -6.20
C GLU A 218 28.99 8.87 -4.80
N ALA A 219 28.11 8.76 -3.80
CA ALA A 219 28.38 9.23 -2.44
C ALA A 219 29.63 8.55 -1.86
N ALA A 220 30.46 9.34 -1.17
CA ALA A 220 31.76 8.87 -0.68
C ALA A 220 31.62 7.82 0.44
N GLY A 221 30.52 7.89 1.19
CA GLY A 221 30.17 6.92 2.22
C GLY A 221 28.69 6.55 2.16
N PRO A 222 28.34 5.30 2.48
CA PRO A 222 26.95 4.83 2.38
C PRO A 222 26.01 5.64 3.31
N HIS A 223 26.49 6.10 4.45
CA HIS A 223 25.70 6.89 5.41
C HIS A 223 25.54 8.37 5.07
N GLU A 224 26.18 8.88 4.03
CA GLU A 224 26.12 10.31 3.67
C GLU A 224 24.68 10.73 3.34
N ILE A 225 24.02 9.98 2.46
CA ILE A 225 22.63 10.22 2.07
C ILE A 225 21.68 10.05 3.25
N VAL A 226 21.90 9.05 4.10
CA VAL A 226 21.09 8.84 5.31
C VAL A 226 21.16 10.06 6.23
N LYS A 227 22.36 10.59 6.46
CA LYS A 227 22.56 11.78 7.30
C LYS A 227 21.97 13.04 6.69
N ASP A 228 22.05 13.21 5.36
CA ASP A 228 21.42 14.36 4.69
C ASP A 228 19.89 14.29 4.80
N ILE A 229 19.30 13.09 4.62
CA ILE A 229 17.88 12.86 4.84
C ILE A 229 17.49 13.21 6.29
N GLU A 230 18.23 12.71 7.29
CA GLU A 230 17.97 13.00 8.71
C GLU A 230 18.01 14.49 9.03
N ALA A 231 19.05 15.17 8.53
CA ALA A 231 19.27 16.59 8.75
C ALA A 231 18.14 17.43 8.15
N ARG A 232 17.76 17.12 6.90
CA ARG A 232 16.67 17.83 6.22
C ARG A 232 15.33 17.50 6.86
N ALA A 233 15.01 16.22 7.06
CA ALA A 233 13.76 15.78 7.68
C ALA A 233 13.55 16.38 9.07
N GLY A 234 14.62 16.73 9.79
CA GLY A 234 14.54 17.29 11.13
C GLY A 234 14.41 16.21 12.21
N TRP A 235 14.70 14.95 11.88
CA TRP A 235 14.76 13.85 12.85
C TRP A 235 16.00 13.90 13.74
N GLY A 236 17.00 14.69 13.34
CA GLY A 236 18.29 14.76 14.02
C GLY A 236 19.08 13.48 13.86
N SER A 237 20.24 13.43 14.52
CA SER A 237 21.06 12.23 14.59
C SER A 237 20.90 11.58 15.97
N PRO A 238 20.61 10.27 16.04
CA PRO A 238 20.60 9.55 17.32
C PRO A 238 21.95 9.69 18.02
N SER A 239 21.93 9.96 19.34
CA SER A 239 23.14 10.09 20.17
C SER A 239 23.93 8.78 20.29
N SER A 240 23.28 7.64 20.06
CA SER A 240 23.87 6.32 19.92
C SER A 240 23.09 5.52 18.88
N SER A 241 23.71 4.51 18.26
CA SER A 241 22.99 3.61 17.36
C SER A 241 21.99 2.77 18.16
N PRO A 242 20.67 2.91 17.95
CA PRO A 242 19.70 2.11 18.68
C PRO A 242 19.90 0.62 18.43
N SER A 243 19.50 -0.21 19.39
CA SER A 243 19.43 -1.65 19.18
C SER A 243 18.45 -1.96 18.03
N THR A 244 18.78 -2.96 17.22
CA THR A 244 17.87 -3.44 16.18
C THR A 244 16.60 -3.99 16.82
N THR A 245 15.45 -3.51 16.35
CA THR A 245 14.12 -4.01 16.72
C THR A 245 13.64 -5.08 15.75
N GLU A 246 12.55 -5.75 16.06
CA GLU A 246 11.87 -6.76 15.24
C GLU A 246 11.49 -6.21 13.86
N ARG A 247 10.93 -4.99 13.82
CA ARG A 247 10.61 -4.30 12.56
C ARG A 247 11.86 -3.97 11.76
N ALA A 248 12.86 -3.39 12.42
CA ALA A 248 14.09 -3.01 11.76
C ALA A 248 14.84 -4.23 11.20
N ILE A 249 14.82 -5.39 11.87
CA ILE A 249 15.48 -6.59 11.34
C ILE A 249 14.80 -7.12 10.07
N GLY A 250 13.48 -6.98 9.93
CA GLY A 250 12.76 -7.30 8.68
C GLY A 250 13.25 -6.47 7.49
N TYR A 251 13.30 -5.15 7.63
CA TYR A 251 13.80 -4.26 6.57
C TYR A 251 15.28 -4.45 6.28
N ARG A 252 16.09 -4.71 7.31
CA ARG A 252 17.52 -5.00 7.15
C ARG A 252 17.75 -6.34 6.45
N PHE A 253 16.92 -7.34 6.70
CA PHE A 253 16.96 -8.61 5.97
C PHE A 253 16.71 -8.39 4.47
N PHE A 254 15.70 -7.59 4.10
CA PHE A 254 15.46 -7.23 2.70
C PHE A 254 16.63 -6.48 2.07
N ALA A 255 17.16 -5.46 2.76
CA ALA A 255 18.32 -4.72 2.29
C ALA A 255 19.53 -5.63 2.04
N ALA A 256 19.82 -6.56 2.95
CA ALA A 256 20.91 -7.52 2.81
C ALA A 256 20.66 -8.50 1.66
N ALA A 257 19.45 -9.05 1.54
CA ALA A 257 19.08 -9.98 0.48
C ALA A 257 19.25 -9.33 -0.90
N LEU A 258 18.68 -8.14 -1.10
CA LEU A 258 18.74 -7.40 -2.36
C LEU A 258 20.16 -6.99 -2.73
N ALA A 259 20.99 -6.61 -1.74
CA ALA A 259 22.40 -6.29 -1.97
C ALA A 259 23.20 -7.52 -2.40
N MET A 260 23.00 -8.68 -1.76
CA MET A 260 23.68 -9.94 -2.10
C MET A 260 23.28 -10.45 -3.49
N LEU A 261 22.01 -10.24 -3.86
CA LEU A 261 21.39 -10.85 -5.04
C LEU A 261 21.21 -9.88 -6.21
N ILE A 262 21.83 -8.69 -6.13
CA ILE A 262 21.64 -7.62 -7.11
C ILE A 262 21.96 -8.04 -8.55
N ASN A 263 22.95 -8.93 -8.73
CA ASN A 263 23.35 -9.44 -10.04
C ASN A 263 22.88 -10.88 -10.31
N ASP A 264 21.90 -11.41 -9.53
CA ASP A 264 21.31 -12.71 -9.83
C ASP A 264 20.65 -12.70 -11.22
N ARG A 265 20.61 -13.86 -11.86
CA ARG A 265 20.00 -14.01 -13.19
C ARG A 265 18.51 -13.65 -13.19
N ARG A 266 17.82 -13.89 -12.08
CA ARG A 266 16.42 -13.50 -11.89
C ARG A 266 16.40 -12.23 -11.03
N PRO A 267 15.63 -11.19 -11.40
CA PRO A 267 15.56 -9.98 -10.61
C PRO A 267 14.92 -10.28 -9.25
N TRP A 268 15.43 -9.62 -8.22
CA TRP A 268 14.88 -9.69 -6.87
C TRP A 268 14.20 -8.37 -6.52
N ASP A 269 13.06 -8.47 -5.84
CA ASP A 269 12.24 -7.32 -5.46
C ASP A 269 11.48 -7.59 -4.15
N VAL A 270 10.96 -6.55 -3.53
CA VAL A 270 10.15 -6.65 -2.31
C VAL A 270 8.91 -5.76 -2.44
N ARG A 271 7.74 -6.38 -2.25
CA ARG A 271 6.41 -5.77 -2.44
C ARG A 271 5.52 -6.01 -1.24
N SER A 272 4.67 -5.06 -0.90
CA SER A 272 3.67 -5.18 0.15
C SER A 272 2.49 -6.02 -0.32
N GLU A 273 1.85 -6.75 0.59
CA GLU A 273 0.61 -7.47 0.28
C GLU A 273 -0.59 -6.53 0.10
N SER A 274 -0.60 -5.40 0.82
CA SER A 274 -1.63 -4.39 0.60
C SER A 274 -1.47 -3.83 -0.81
N LEU A 275 -2.54 -3.87 -1.62
CA LEU A 275 -2.55 -3.05 -2.82
C LEU A 275 -2.57 -1.58 -2.42
N ASP A 276 -1.92 -0.83 -3.28
CA ASP A 276 -1.40 0.49 -3.07
C ASP A 276 -2.48 1.59 -3.10
N SER A 277 -2.13 2.78 -2.59
CA SER A 277 -2.83 4.06 -2.71
C SER A 277 -3.38 4.46 -4.10
N SER A 278 -3.00 3.78 -5.19
CA SER A 278 -3.54 3.99 -6.53
C SER A 278 -4.77 3.14 -6.87
N GLU A 279 -5.01 2.04 -6.17
CA GLU A 279 -6.20 1.21 -6.33
C GLU A 279 -7.13 1.41 -5.14
N TRP A 280 -8.23 2.16 -5.35
CA TRP A 280 -9.25 2.36 -4.33
C TRP A 280 -10.07 1.08 -4.12
N GLY A 281 -9.50 0.13 -3.38
CA GLY A 281 -10.14 -1.12 -2.97
C GLY A 281 -9.32 -1.85 -1.91
N LEU A 282 -9.97 -2.69 -1.10
CA LEU A 282 -9.29 -3.72 -0.29
C LEU A 282 -8.76 -4.85 -1.19
N SER A 283 -8.31 -4.52 -2.40
CA SER A 283 -7.71 -5.52 -3.28
C SER A 283 -6.42 -6.00 -2.61
N ARG A 284 -6.20 -7.30 -2.66
CA ARG A 284 -4.98 -7.94 -2.18
C ARG A 284 -4.04 -8.10 -3.36
N ALA A 285 -2.75 -7.85 -3.18
CA ALA A 285 -1.76 -8.16 -4.21
C ALA A 285 -1.71 -9.68 -4.49
N GLY A 286 -2.21 -10.50 -3.55
CA GLY A 286 -2.29 -11.95 -3.68
C GLY A 286 -0.93 -12.61 -3.51
N LEU A 287 0.05 -11.91 -2.93
CA LEU A 287 1.42 -12.36 -2.75
C LEU A 287 1.54 -13.32 -1.56
N ILE A 288 0.61 -13.23 -0.59
CA ILE A 288 0.57 -14.12 0.58
C ILE A 288 -0.38 -15.32 0.42
N GLY A 289 -1.15 -15.42 -0.67
CA GLY A 289 -2.22 -16.42 -0.81
C GLY A 289 -1.77 -17.89 -0.75
N GLU A 290 -0.49 -18.16 -0.97
CA GLU A 290 0.11 -19.50 -0.86
C GLU A 290 0.66 -19.82 0.55
N PHE A 291 0.57 -18.88 1.50
CA PHE A 291 1.16 -18.96 2.82
C PHE A 291 0.07 -19.17 3.89
N ALA A 292 -0.40 -20.41 4.03
CA ALA A 292 -1.52 -20.77 4.91
C ALA A 292 -1.39 -20.27 6.36
N ASP A 293 -0.17 -20.20 6.89
CA ASP A 293 0.08 -19.71 8.25
C ASP A 293 -0.17 -18.19 8.37
N VAL A 294 0.09 -17.42 7.31
CA VAL A 294 -0.17 -15.97 7.30
C VAL A 294 -1.66 -15.71 7.45
N ASP A 295 -2.51 -16.44 6.73
CA ASP A 295 -3.97 -16.29 6.81
C ASP A 295 -4.51 -16.51 8.24
N SER A 296 -3.89 -17.41 8.99
CA SER A 296 -4.26 -17.69 10.38
C SER A 296 -3.79 -16.63 11.38
N GLU A 297 -2.66 -15.97 11.10
CA GLU A 297 -2.06 -14.94 11.95
C GLU A 297 -2.61 -13.54 11.70
N LEU A 298 -3.17 -13.25 10.51
CA LEU A 298 -3.78 -11.96 10.17
C LEU A 298 -4.84 -11.50 11.19
N ALA A 299 -5.54 -12.45 11.83
CA ALA A 299 -6.55 -12.14 12.84
C ALA A 299 -5.96 -11.65 14.17
N GLY A 300 -4.68 -11.93 14.44
CA GLY A 300 -3.95 -11.55 15.64
C GLY A 300 -2.98 -10.38 15.43
N THR A 301 -2.82 -9.89 14.20
CA THR A 301 -1.93 -8.76 13.89
C THR A 301 -2.36 -7.51 14.67
N PRO A 302 -1.45 -6.89 15.46
CA PRO A 302 -1.76 -5.65 16.18
C PRO A 302 -2.11 -4.52 15.20
N GLY A 303 -3.22 -3.81 15.43
CA GLY A 303 -3.53 -2.61 14.65
C GLY A 303 -2.57 -1.47 15.01
N LEU A 304 -1.85 -0.97 14.01
CA LEU A 304 -0.99 0.20 14.09
C LEU A 304 -1.70 1.47 13.57
N GLY A 305 -2.91 1.31 13.03
CA GLY A 305 -3.72 2.40 12.48
C GLY A 305 -3.27 2.83 11.08
N ILE A 306 -2.60 1.95 10.34
CA ILE A 306 -2.07 2.25 9.00
C ILE A 306 -3.06 1.82 7.91
N HIS A 307 -2.94 2.40 6.72
CA HIS A 307 -3.76 1.99 5.57
C HIS A 307 -3.46 0.54 5.16
N GLY A 308 -4.47 -0.18 4.69
CA GLY A 308 -4.30 -1.56 4.20
C GLY A 308 -4.10 -2.62 5.29
N GLU A 309 -4.30 -2.30 6.57
CA GLU A 309 -4.22 -3.28 7.65
C GLU A 309 -5.28 -4.39 7.53
N PRO A 310 -4.96 -5.62 7.96
CA PRO A 310 -3.66 -6.07 8.51
C PRO A 310 -2.62 -6.40 7.43
N TYR A 311 -3.00 -6.42 6.15
CA TYR A 311 -2.16 -6.88 5.04
C TYR A 311 -0.89 -6.03 4.81
N SER A 312 -0.96 -4.73 5.07
CA SER A 312 0.18 -3.82 4.95
C SER A 312 1.35 -4.17 5.88
N HIS A 313 1.14 -5.03 6.87
CA HIS A 313 2.21 -5.57 7.71
C HIS A 313 3.11 -6.57 6.99
N TYR A 314 2.66 -7.15 5.88
CA TYR A 314 3.33 -8.26 5.22
C TYR A 314 3.98 -7.80 3.91
N TRP A 315 5.24 -8.22 3.75
CA TRP A 315 6.08 -7.89 2.61
C TRP A 315 6.62 -9.17 1.98
N ALA A 316 6.36 -9.36 0.69
CA ALA A 316 6.81 -10.48 -0.10
C ALA A 316 8.19 -10.21 -0.71
N LEU A 317 9.16 -11.08 -0.41
CA LEU A 317 10.42 -11.16 -1.14
C LEU A 317 10.20 -11.99 -2.41
N ARG A 318 10.47 -11.38 -3.56
CA ARG A 318 10.20 -11.96 -4.88
C ARG A 318 11.47 -12.24 -5.66
N ARG A 319 11.48 -13.32 -6.43
CA ARG A 319 12.50 -13.69 -7.39
C ARG A 319 11.86 -13.88 -8.77
N GLY A 320 11.89 -12.85 -9.61
CA GLY A 320 11.06 -12.77 -10.81
C GLY A 320 9.58 -12.76 -10.41
N ALA A 321 8.78 -13.67 -10.96
CA ALA A 321 7.37 -13.78 -10.62
C ALA A 321 7.10 -14.50 -9.27
N GLU A 322 8.06 -15.31 -8.80
CA GLU A 322 7.91 -16.20 -7.64
C GLU A 322 8.06 -15.43 -6.31
N THR A 323 7.10 -15.58 -5.39
CA THR A 323 7.26 -15.14 -4.00
C THR A 323 8.00 -16.23 -3.23
N VAL A 324 9.23 -15.95 -2.80
CA VAL A 324 10.08 -16.95 -2.15
C VAL A 324 9.94 -16.97 -0.62
N ALA A 325 9.54 -15.83 -0.04
CA ALA A 325 9.28 -15.68 1.37
C ALA A 325 8.41 -14.45 1.62
N VAL A 326 7.70 -14.44 2.75
CA VAL A 326 6.98 -13.27 3.26
C VAL A 326 7.58 -12.89 4.59
N VAL A 327 7.70 -11.59 4.88
CA VAL A 327 8.15 -11.08 6.17
C VAL A 327 7.09 -10.15 6.73
N SER A 328 6.72 -10.32 7.99
CA SER A 328 5.84 -9.39 8.69
C SER A 328 6.62 -8.27 9.40
N MET A 329 5.98 -7.14 9.67
CA MET A 329 6.54 -6.03 10.44
C MET A 329 6.89 -6.40 11.88
N GLU A 330 6.30 -7.48 12.40
CA GLU A 330 6.60 -8.08 13.71
C GLU A 330 7.87 -8.94 13.67
N GLY A 331 8.56 -9.01 12.54
CA GLY A 331 9.85 -9.66 12.40
C GLY A 331 9.78 -11.17 12.21
N TYR A 332 8.69 -11.68 11.63
CA TYR A 332 8.56 -13.10 11.29
C TYR A 332 8.76 -13.34 9.79
N LEU A 333 9.48 -14.42 9.46
CA LEU A 333 9.68 -14.91 8.09
C LEU A 333 8.82 -16.16 7.86
N TYR A 334 7.99 -16.12 6.83
CA TYR A 334 7.10 -17.19 6.39
C TYR A 334 7.63 -17.79 5.09
N ARG A 335 7.55 -19.12 4.98
CA ARG A 335 7.89 -19.88 3.77
C ARG A 335 6.84 -20.98 3.56
N PRO A 336 6.50 -21.34 2.32
CA PRO A 336 5.51 -22.37 2.08
C PRO A 336 5.91 -23.71 2.74
N GLY A 337 5.02 -24.27 3.56
CA GLY A 337 5.19 -25.57 4.20
C GLY A 337 6.26 -25.64 5.30
N VAL A 338 6.70 -24.50 5.85
CA VAL A 338 7.68 -24.43 6.94
C VAL A 338 7.17 -23.47 8.00
N GLU A 339 7.30 -23.86 9.27
CA GLU A 339 6.92 -23.00 10.39
C GLU A 339 7.56 -21.60 10.30
N PRO A 340 6.80 -20.54 10.64
CA PRO A 340 7.31 -19.18 10.69
C PRO A 340 8.55 -19.08 11.59
N ARG A 341 9.52 -18.26 11.18
CA ARG A 341 10.75 -18.03 11.95
C ARG A 341 10.87 -16.59 12.40
N ALA A 342 11.09 -16.38 13.70
CA ALA A 342 11.46 -15.07 14.22
C ALA A 342 12.85 -14.66 13.68
N LEU A 343 12.90 -13.53 12.95
CA LEU A 343 14.13 -12.99 12.39
C LEU A 343 15.11 -12.54 13.48
N MET A 344 14.60 -12.06 14.62
CA MET A 344 15.46 -11.66 15.74
C MET A 344 16.24 -12.86 16.31
N ASP A 345 15.60 -14.03 16.44
CA ASP A 345 16.28 -15.25 16.89
C ASP A 345 17.34 -15.70 15.90
N ALA A 346 17.04 -15.64 14.60
CA ALA A 346 18.00 -15.94 13.55
C ALA A 346 19.21 -14.97 13.57
N TYR A 347 18.95 -13.69 13.85
CA TYR A 347 19.98 -12.65 13.99
C TYR A 347 20.89 -12.92 15.19
N LEU A 348 20.31 -13.23 16.35
CA LEU A 348 21.05 -13.56 17.57
C LEU A 348 21.87 -14.84 17.40
N LYS A 349 21.29 -15.89 16.81
CA LYS A 349 21.99 -17.14 16.48
C LYS A 349 23.17 -16.92 15.53
N SER A 350 23.11 -15.90 14.68
CA SER A 350 24.15 -15.52 13.74
C SER A 350 25.18 -14.54 14.34
N ASP A 351 25.30 -14.46 15.68
CA ASP A 351 26.20 -13.52 16.37
C ASP A 351 25.98 -12.06 15.93
N LYS A 352 24.70 -11.70 15.70
CA LYS A 352 24.28 -10.36 15.22
C LYS A 352 24.89 -9.99 13.85
N ARG A 353 25.28 -10.98 13.04
CA ARG A 353 25.81 -10.78 11.68
C ARG A 353 24.71 -10.93 10.65
N LEU A 354 24.25 -9.80 10.11
CA LEU A 354 23.12 -9.73 9.17
C LEU A 354 23.35 -10.57 7.91
N LEU A 355 24.55 -10.56 7.33
CA LEU A 355 24.87 -11.35 6.12
C LEU A 355 24.86 -12.85 6.39
N ALA A 356 25.34 -13.29 7.58
CA ALA A 356 25.32 -14.70 7.95
C ALA A 356 23.88 -15.19 8.13
N MET A 357 23.06 -14.40 8.83
CA MET A 357 21.62 -14.67 8.98
C MET A 357 20.92 -14.76 7.62
N THR A 358 21.12 -13.75 6.76
CA THR A 358 20.47 -13.68 5.44
C THR A 358 20.90 -14.85 4.56
N THR A 359 22.18 -15.19 4.56
CA THR A 359 22.71 -16.36 3.84
C THR A 359 22.05 -17.66 4.30
N ASP A 360 21.89 -17.86 5.61
CA ASP A 360 21.27 -19.08 6.13
C ASP A 360 19.77 -19.17 5.76
N LEU A 361 19.05 -18.06 5.89
CA LEU A 361 17.62 -18.00 5.57
C LEU A 361 17.34 -18.19 4.07
N LEU A 362 18.25 -17.74 3.20
CA LEU A 362 18.13 -17.81 1.74
C LEU A 362 18.95 -18.93 1.10
N ARG A 363 19.54 -19.85 1.88
CA ARG A 363 20.42 -20.94 1.40
C ARG A 363 19.89 -21.73 0.21
N LYS A 364 18.58 -21.87 0.06
CA LYS A 364 17.96 -22.59 -1.07
C LYS A 364 18.16 -21.88 -2.43
N TRP A 365 18.35 -20.56 -2.41
CA TRP A 365 18.38 -19.71 -3.61
C TRP A 365 19.75 -19.06 -3.89
N LEU A 366 20.72 -19.26 -2.99
CA LEU A 366 22.14 -18.92 -3.16
C LEU A 366 22.89 -20.15 -3.70
#